data_AF-A0A948AQJ4-F1
#
_entry.id   AF-A0A948AQJ4-F1
#
_cell.length_a   1.000
_cell.length_b   1.000
_cell.length_c   1.000
_cell.angle_alpha   90.00
_cell.angle_beta   90.00
_cell.angle_gamma   90.00
#
_symmetry.space_group_name_H-M   'P 1'
#
loop_
_entity.id
_entity.type
_entity.pdbx_description
1 polymer ?
#
loop_
_entity_poly.entity_id
_entity_poly.type
_entity_poly.pdbx_seq_one_letter_code
_entity_poly.pdbx_strand_id
1 'polypeptide(L)'
;APVTQPETRAPQPVVGTDVAIPPRFAYYIDLLESRIARNWHPKQLGFREASARVCKIHFHVEQNGLITRETIVQSSGVPLMDRESLKAVRSVGHFMPLPRGLADNALGVTYTFTLTSGN
;
A
#
# COMPACT_ATOMS: atom_id res chain seq x y z
N ALA A 1 21.01 12.73 -24.78
CA ALA A 1 20.57 11.40 -24.31
C ALA A 1 19.78 11.62 -23.03
N PRO A 2 18.54 11.14 -22.89
CA PRO A 2 17.82 11.33 -21.64
C PRO A 2 18.44 10.40 -20.60
N VAL A 3 18.71 10.97 -19.43
CA VAL A 3 19.28 10.32 -18.26
C VAL A 3 18.31 9.25 -17.79
N THR A 4 18.71 7.98 -17.85
CA THR A 4 17.98 6.87 -17.22
C THR A 4 18.06 7.05 -15.72
N GLN A 5 17.06 7.70 -15.16
CA GLN A 5 16.87 7.85 -13.72
C GLN A 5 16.63 6.44 -13.13
N PRO A 6 17.28 6.04 -12.03
CA PRO A 6 16.97 4.77 -11.38
C PRO A 6 15.54 4.86 -10.85
N GLU A 7 14.63 4.24 -11.58
CA GLU A 7 13.22 4.13 -11.27
C GLU A 7 13.10 3.30 -9.98
N THR A 8 13.10 4.03 -8.85
CA THR A 8 12.54 3.55 -7.58
C THR A 8 11.09 3.21 -7.89
N ARG A 9 10.84 1.98 -8.33
CA ARG A 9 9.56 1.58 -8.92
C ARG A 9 8.46 1.89 -7.91
N ALA A 10 7.47 2.64 -8.38
CA ALA A 10 6.27 3.02 -7.65
C ALA A 10 5.72 1.83 -6.86
N PRO A 11 5.10 2.08 -5.70
CA PRO A 11 4.61 0.99 -4.87
C PRO A 11 3.55 0.21 -5.65
N GLN A 12 3.67 -1.10 -5.55
CA GLN A 12 2.92 -2.03 -6.39
C GLN A 12 1.42 -1.99 -6.07
N PRO A 13 0.56 -2.36 -7.03
CA PRO A 13 -0.89 -2.34 -6.83
C PRO A 13 -1.33 -3.19 -5.63
N VAL A 14 -2.48 -2.85 -5.06
CA VAL A 14 -3.24 -3.69 -4.13
C VAL A 14 -3.27 -5.10 -4.69
N VAL A 15 -2.75 -6.06 -3.92
CA VAL A 15 -2.64 -7.45 -4.37
C VAL A 15 -3.97 -8.17 -4.29
N GLY A 16 -4.89 -7.66 -3.47
CA GLY A 16 -6.25 -8.15 -3.45
C GLY A 16 -7.11 -7.39 -2.47
N THR A 17 -8.38 -7.35 -2.77
CA THR A 17 -9.46 -6.93 -1.87
C THR A 17 -10.28 -8.16 -1.48
N ASP A 18 -10.92 -8.11 -0.34
CA ASP A 18 -11.81 -9.19 0.14
C ASP A 18 -13.03 -9.41 -0.77
N VAL A 19 -13.46 -8.36 -1.46
CA VAL A 19 -14.50 -8.40 -2.50
C VAL A 19 -13.92 -8.12 -3.88
N ALA A 20 -14.55 -8.65 -4.93
CA ALA A 20 -14.21 -8.26 -6.29
C ALA A 20 -14.56 -6.78 -6.51
N ILE A 21 -13.67 -6.01 -7.14
CA ILE A 21 -13.89 -4.58 -7.40
C ILE A 21 -14.52 -4.40 -8.78
N PRO A 22 -15.79 -3.94 -8.88
CA PRO A 22 -16.39 -3.56 -10.15
C PRO A 22 -15.57 -2.46 -10.85
N PRO A 23 -15.46 -2.45 -12.19
CA PRO A 23 -14.68 -1.45 -12.92
C PRO A 23 -15.05 0.01 -12.61
N ARG A 24 -16.33 0.27 -12.32
CA ARG A 24 -16.84 1.59 -11.91
C ARG A 24 -16.23 2.12 -10.60
N PHE A 25 -15.57 1.28 -9.82
CA PHE A 25 -14.93 1.63 -8.54
C PHE A 25 -13.40 1.54 -8.59
N ALA A 26 -12.80 1.26 -9.75
CA ALA A 26 -11.34 1.23 -9.90
C ALA A 26 -10.67 2.54 -9.43
N TYR A 27 -11.30 3.69 -9.73
CA TYR A 27 -10.83 5.00 -9.31
C TYR A 27 -10.58 5.11 -7.80
N TYR A 28 -11.39 4.43 -6.98
CA TYR A 28 -11.29 4.49 -5.54
C TYR A 28 -10.03 3.78 -5.05
N ILE A 29 -9.73 2.63 -5.67
CA ILE A 29 -8.50 1.87 -5.42
C ILE A 29 -7.29 2.69 -5.87
N ASP A 30 -7.31 3.26 -7.07
CA ASP A 30 -6.20 4.08 -7.60
C ASP A 30 -5.86 5.27 -6.68
N LEU A 31 -6.88 5.94 -6.14
CA LEU A 31 -6.72 7.05 -5.21
C LEU A 31 -6.18 6.59 -3.84
N LEU A 32 -6.65 5.44 -3.35
CA LEU A 32 -6.16 4.83 -2.11
C LEU A 32 -4.69 4.43 -2.25
N GLU A 33 -4.33 3.76 -3.35
CA GLU A 33 -2.96 3.40 -3.69
C GLU A 33 -2.07 4.63 -3.74
N SER A 34 -2.50 5.67 -4.47
CA SER A 34 -1.78 6.92 -4.57
C SER A 34 -1.57 7.58 -3.21
N ARG A 35 -2.52 7.47 -2.28
CA ARG A 35 -2.43 8.03 -0.93
C ARG A 35 -1.41 7.27 -0.08
N ILE A 36 -1.46 5.94 -0.08
CA ILE A 36 -0.49 5.08 0.63
C ILE A 36 0.91 5.30 0.06
N ALA A 37 1.02 5.38 -1.27
CA ALA A 37 2.28 5.59 -1.97
C ALA A 37 2.99 6.88 -1.56
N ARG A 38 2.25 7.97 -1.38
CA ARG A 38 2.81 9.24 -0.93
C ARG A 38 3.36 9.20 0.49
N ASN A 39 2.83 8.33 1.34
CA ASN A 39 3.27 8.14 2.72
C ASN A 39 4.40 7.10 2.85
N TRP A 40 4.69 6.37 1.78
CA TRP A 40 5.75 5.36 1.76
C TRP A 40 7.09 6.03 1.39
N HIS A 41 8.03 6.03 2.34
CA HIS A 41 9.34 6.68 2.18
C HIS A 41 10.50 5.68 2.25
N PRO A 42 10.66 4.81 1.24
CA PRO A 42 11.66 3.74 1.26
C PRO A 42 13.10 4.26 1.21
N LYS A 43 13.33 5.49 0.71
CA LYS A 43 14.65 6.11 0.63
C LYS A 43 15.32 6.28 2.00
N GLN A 44 14.53 6.40 3.06
CA GLN A 44 15.03 6.52 4.43
C GLN A 44 15.53 5.20 5.00
N LEU A 45 15.21 4.06 4.36
CA LEU A 45 15.56 2.74 4.84
C LEU A 45 17.03 2.36 4.57
N GLY A 46 17.76 3.14 3.76
CA GLY A 46 19.21 2.98 3.58
C GLY A 46 19.66 1.62 3.03
N PHE A 47 18.77 0.90 2.33
CA PHE A 47 19.05 -0.46 1.86
C PHE A 47 20.24 -0.47 0.89
N ARG A 48 21.22 -1.33 1.19
CA ARG A 48 22.39 -1.61 0.36
C ARG A 48 22.35 -2.97 -0.33
N GLU A 49 21.36 -3.80 0.00
CA GLU A 49 21.34 -5.19 -0.45
C GLU A 49 20.43 -5.35 -1.66
N ALA A 50 20.99 -5.93 -2.72
CA ALA A 50 20.38 -6.27 -4.00
C ALA A 50 19.27 -7.34 -3.92
N SER A 51 18.58 -7.45 -2.78
CA SER A 51 17.49 -8.40 -2.56
C SER A 51 16.16 -7.69 -2.66
N ALA A 52 15.31 -8.13 -3.59
CA ALA A 52 13.91 -7.71 -3.60
C ALA A 52 13.23 -8.18 -2.31
N ARG A 53 12.63 -7.26 -1.56
CA ARG A 53 11.88 -7.55 -0.33
C ARG A 53 10.42 -7.19 -0.53
N VAL A 54 9.53 -7.98 0.09
CA VAL A 54 8.09 -7.84 -0.04
C VAL A 54 7.45 -7.86 1.34
N CYS A 55 6.70 -6.82 1.70
CA CYS A 55 5.86 -6.77 2.90
C CYS A 55 4.39 -6.64 2.48
N LYS A 56 3.50 -7.43 3.07
CA LYS A 56 2.05 -7.34 2.82
C LYS A 56 1.33 -6.90 4.08
N ILE A 57 0.46 -5.92 3.92
CA ILE A 57 -0.35 -5.38 5.00
C ILE A 57 -1.82 -5.50 4.61
N HIS A 58 -2.60 -6.10 5.50
CA HIS A 58 -4.03 -6.14 5.42
C HIS A 58 -4.63 -5.07 6.33
N PHE A 59 -5.59 -4.31 5.82
CA PHE A 59 -6.32 -3.30 6.60
C PHE A 59 -7.77 -3.22 6.10
N HIS A 60 -8.62 -2.60 6.89
CA HIS A 60 -10.01 -2.37 6.53
C HIS A 60 -10.24 -0.88 6.30
N VAL A 61 -11.03 -0.55 5.28
CA VAL A 61 -11.56 0.79 5.07
C VAL A 61 -13.05 0.76 5.43
N GLU A 62 -13.39 1.43 6.52
CA GLU A 62 -14.77 1.52 7.01
C GLU A 62 -15.64 2.36 6.05
N GLN A 63 -16.97 2.27 6.15
CA GLN A 63 -17.90 3.08 5.36
C GLN A 63 -17.60 4.59 5.38
N ASN A 64 -17.15 5.11 6.53
CA ASN A 64 -16.81 6.52 6.68
C ASN A 64 -15.43 6.89 6.14
N GLY A 65 -14.63 5.93 5.65
CA GLY A 65 -13.28 6.16 5.13
C GLY A 65 -12.17 6.01 6.18
N LEU A 66 -12.50 5.69 7.42
CA LEU A 66 -11.49 5.41 8.44
C LEU A 66 -10.75 4.11 8.11
N ILE A 67 -9.42 4.14 8.20
CA ILE A 67 -8.61 2.92 8.09
C ILE A 67 -8.47 2.29 9.47
N THR A 68 -8.73 1.00 9.56
CA THR A 68 -8.69 0.23 10.81
C THR A 68 -8.06 -1.14 10.60
N ARG A 69 -7.76 -1.82 11.72
CA ARG A 69 -7.36 -3.24 11.76
C ARG A 69 -6.12 -3.54 10.90
N GLU A 70 -5.15 -2.64 10.85
CA GLU A 70 -3.93 -2.82 10.07
C GLU A 70 -3.04 -3.90 10.67
N THR A 71 -2.77 -4.94 9.89
CA THR A 71 -2.00 -6.12 10.30
C THR A 71 -1.00 -6.49 9.22
N ILE A 72 0.23 -6.84 9.61
CA ILE A 72 1.21 -7.42 8.69
C ILE A 72 0.83 -8.88 8.45
N VAL A 73 0.45 -9.22 7.22
CA VAL A 73 0.14 -10.61 6.82
C VAL A 73 1.34 -11.32 6.22
N GLN A 74 2.33 -10.57 5.71
CA GLN A 74 3.62 -11.10 5.28
C GLN A 74 4.72 -10.10 5.66
N SER A 75 5.64 -10.51 6.53
CA SER A 75 6.83 -9.72 6.87
C SER A 75 7.84 -9.74 5.72
N SER A 76 8.52 -8.62 5.50
CA SER A 76 9.65 -8.52 4.57
C SER A 76 10.92 -9.22 5.05
N GLY A 77 10.97 -9.64 6.31
CA GLY A 77 12.19 -10.09 6.98
C GLY A 77 13.09 -8.93 7.42
N VAL A 78 12.71 -7.67 7.20
CA VAL A 78 13.43 -6.49 7.68
C VAL A 78 12.53 -5.63 8.56
N PRO A 79 12.76 -5.59 9.88
CA PRO A 79 11.89 -4.90 10.83
C PRO A 79 11.67 -3.41 10.51
N LEU A 80 12.68 -2.74 9.95
CA LEU A 80 12.57 -1.33 9.56
C LEU A 80 11.60 -1.13 8.38
N MET A 81 11.64 -2.02 7.38
CA MET A 81 10.72 -1.98 6.24
C MET A 81 9.29 -2.24 6.71
N ASP A 82 9.08 -3.27 7.52
CA ASP A 82 7.78 -3.62 8.08
C ASP A 82 7.15 -2.47 8.88
N ARG A 83 7.96 -1.80 9.71
CA ARG A 83 7.54 -0.64 10.51
C ARG A 83 7.13 0.53 9.63
N GLU A 84 7.94 0.88 8.63
CA GLU A 84 7.59 1.96 7.72
C GLU A 84 6.37 1.60 6.85
N SER A 85 6.18 0.33 6.49
CA SER A 85 5.02 -0.10 5.70
C SER A 85 3.75 0.07 6.51
N LEU A 86 3.74 -0.34 7.78
CA LEU A 86 2.62 -0.10 8.70
C LEU A 86 2.37 1.39 8.89
N LYS A 87 3.43 2.18 9.04
CA LYS A 87 3.33 3.63 9.18
C LYS A 87 2.73 4.28 7.94
N ALA A 88 3.07 3.83 6.73
CA ALA A 88 2.53 4.39 5.49
C ALA A 88 1.01 4.22 5.39
N VAL A 89 0.50 3.03 5.76
CA VAL A 89 -0.95 2.75 5.84
C VAL A 89 -1.60 3.59 6.93
N ARG A 90 -1.06 3.59 8.15
CA ARG A 90 -1.60 4.37 9.28
C ARG A 90 -1.59 5.88 9.03
N SER A 91 -0.61 6.39 8.29
CA SER A 91 -0.49 7.81 7.94
C SER A 91 -1.57 8.28 6.97
N VAL A 92 -2.31 7.36 6.34
CA VAL A 92 -3.53 7.73 5.63
C VAL A 92 -4.58 8.21 6.62
N GLY A 93 -4.73 7.50 7.75
CA GLY A 93 -5.64 7.81 8.86
C GLY A 93 -7.10 7.75 8.45
N HIS A 94 -7.59 8.84 7.87
CA HIS A 94 -8.94 8.95 7.33
C HIS A 94 -8.86 9.25 5.83
N PHE A 95 -9.40 8.35 5.04
CA PHE A 95 -9.48 8.45 3.59
C PHE A 95 -10.86 9.01 3.17
N MET A 96 -11.26 8.76 1.93
CA MET A 96 -12.60 9.03 1.44
C MET A 96 -13.56 7.95 1.95
N PRO A 97 -14.85 8.28 2.12
CA PRO A 97 -15.87 7.30 2.46
C PRO A 97 -15.98 6.22 1.38
N LEU A 98 -16.34 5.02 1.81
CA LEU A 98 -16.51 3.89 0.90
C LEU A 98 -17.66 4.16 -0.07
N PRO A 99 -17.47 4.01 -1.39
CA PRO A 99 -18.53 4.18 -2.37
C PRO A 99 -19.70 3.23 -2.08
N ARG A 100 -20.92 3.76 -2.15
CA ARG A 100 -22.14 2.96 -1.95
C ARG A 100 -22.19 1.82 -2.96
N GLY A 101 -22.36 0.59 -2.46
CA GLY A 101 -22.42 -0.62 -3.28
C GLY A 101 -21.06 -1.20 -3.68
N LEU A 102 -19.96 -0.74 -3.06
CA LEU A 102 -18.64 -1.40 -3.17
C LEU A 102 -18.48 -2.54 -2.14
N ALA A 103 -18.78 -2.27 -0.87
CA ALA A 103 -18.88 -3.29 0.17
C ALA A 103 -19.95 -2.87 1.21
N ASP A 104 -20.45 -3.85 1.98
CA ASP A 104 -21.58 -3.63 2.89
C ASP A 104 -21.18 -2.85 4.14
N ASN A 105 -20.08 -3.21 4.82
CA ASN A 105 -19.66 -2.59 6.09
C ASN A 105 -18.26 -1.98 6.04
N ALA A 106 -17.30 -2.75 5.52
CA ALA A 106 -15.93 -2.32 5.33
C ALA A 106 -15.34 -3.03 4.12
N LEU A 107 -14.31 -2.45 3.54
CA LEU A 107 -13.52 -3.05 2.47
C LEU A 107 -12.19 -3.53 3.04
N GLY A 108 -11.96 -4.84 3.04
CA GLY A 108 -10.66 -5.44 3.35
C GLY A 108 -9.72 -5.28 2.16
N VAL A 109 -8.55 -4.68 2.41
CA VAL A 109 -7.55 -4.39 1.38
C VAL A 109 -6.21 -4.99 1.81
N THR A 110 -5.62 -5.80 0.93
CA THR A 110 -4.24 -6.29 1.07
C THR A 110 -3.31 -5.50 0.16
N TYR A 111 -2.50 -4.64 0.75
CA TYR A 111 -1.51 -3.85 0.03
C TYR A 111 -0.12 -4.48 0.11
N THR A 112 0.62 -4.46 -1.01
CA THR A 112 1.95 -5.05 -1.08
C THR A 112 3.01 -3.99 -1.31
N PHE A 113 3.90 -3.85 -0.34
CA PHE A 113 5.08 -3.02 -0.42
C PHE A 113 6.22 -3.86 -0.97
N THR A 114 6.70 -3.48 -2.14
CA THR A 114 7.88 -4.11 -2.74
C THR A 114 9.01 -3.11 -2.78
N LEU A 115 10.17 -3.52 -2.26
CA LEU A 115 11.39 -2.76 -2.33
C LEU A 115 12.38 -3.50 -3.22
N THR A 116 12.72 -2.89 -4.36
CA THR A 116 13.77 -3.36 -5.25
C THR A 116 14.88 -2.33 -5.22
N SER A 117 16.08 -2.73 -4.77
CA SER A 117 17.27 -1.88 -4.94
C SER A 117 17.64 -1.86 -6.43
N GLY A 118 17.60 -0.69 -7.04
CA GLY A 118 18.13 -0.51 -8.40
C GLY A 118 19.65 -0.59 -8.38
N ASN A 119 20.23 -1.33 -9.33
CA ASN A 119 21.66 -1.27 -9.66
C ASN A 119 21.94 -0.02 -10.50
#